data_AF-A0A327TJX0-F1
#
_entry.id   AF-A0A327TJX0-F1
#
_cell.length_a   1.000
_cell.length_b   1.000
_cell.length_c   1.000
_cell.angle_alpha   90.00
_cell.angle_beta   90.00
_cell.angle_gamma   90.00
#
_symmetry.space_group_name_H-M   'P 1'
#
loop_
_entity.id
_entity.type
_entity.pdbx_description
1 polymer ?
#
loop_
_entity_poly.entity_id
_entity_poly.type
_entity_poly.pdbx_seq_one_letter_code
_entity_poly.pdbx_strand_id
1 'polypeptide(L)'
;MTVPAPPLDRLDARELARELGLVEEIERYLAGLPGPAAPLPGPSGPSGPAAPAPYPPGVHGSVRQPWNHGHPLPRRSLLDLLARRPARPAEVTVAGHLRLTSRYLAEAGWTQGALWDDRGRVCLLGAQTAVLAHGYGTAYTVRRARAQVMEVLHATGRPVPSPDVWNDRPGRRQAEVHALLERARARAHALGI
;
A
#
# COMPACT_ATOMS: atom_id res chain seq x y z
N MET A 1 -4.28 10.41 -16.80
CA MET A 1 -2.84 10.19 -16.66
C MET A 1 -2.67 9.02 -15.71
N THR A 2 -2.12 7.90 -16.18
CA THR A 2 -1.89 6.71 -15.38
C THR A 2 -0.81 7.01 -14.35
N VAL A 3 -1.12 6.86 -13.06
CA VAL A 3 -0.09 6.85 -12.02
C VAL A 3 0.84 5.68 -12.35
N PRO A 4 2.15 5.91 -12.59
CA PRO A 4 3.05 4.79 -12.73
C PRO A 4 2.97 3.99 -11.43
N ALA A 5 2.63 2.71 -11.55
CA ALA A 5 2.79 1.79 -10.44
C ALA A 5 4.21 2.02 -9.88
N PRO A 6 4.38 2.14 -8.55
CA PRO A 6 5.72 2.09 -7.99
C PRO A 6 6.42 0.85 -8.57
N PRO A 7 7.76 0.82 -8.69
CA PRO A 7 8.45 -0.40 -9.03
C PRO A 7 8.27 -1.38 -7.84
N LEU A 8 7.10 -2.00 -7.78
CA LEU A 8 6.65 -2.94 -6.76
C LEU A 8 7.39 -4.27 -6.88
N ASP A 9 8.14 -4.47 -7.98
CA ASP A 9 9.11 -5.54 -8.18
C ASP A 9 10.16 -5.66 -7.05
N ARG A 10 10.22 -4.69 -6.13
CA ARG A 10 11.19 -4.63 -5.03
C ARG A 10 10.61 -4.53 -3.62
N LEU A 11 9.29 -4.49 -3.43
CA LEU A 11 8.74 -4.66 -2.09
C LEU A 11 8.61 -6.16 -1.82
N ASP A 12 9.69 -6.78 -1.33
CA ASP A 12 9.61 -8.13 -0.78
C ASP A 12 8.51 -8.10 0.30
N ALA A 13 7.42 -8.80 0.03
CA ALA A 13 6.26 -8.81 0.89
C ALA A 13 6.60 -9.36 2.30
N ARG A 14 7.68 -10.15 2.44
CA ARG A 14 8.24 -10.56 3.75
C ARG A 14 9.04 -9.47 4.44
N GLU A 15 9.71 -8.60 3.71
CA GLU A 15 10.39 -7.42 4.27
C GLU A 15 9.36 -6.40 4.75
N LEU A 16 8.32 -6.15 3.95
CA LEU A 16 7.15 -5.38 4.35
C LEU A 16 6.52 -5.93 5.64
N ALA A 17 6.31 -7.25 5.71
CA ALA A 17 5.71 -7.88 6.87
C ALA A 17 6.56 -7.69 8.14
N ARG A 18 7.88 -7.74 8.01
CA ARG A 18 8.85 -7.47 9.08
C ARG A 18 8.82 -6.01 9.53
N GLU A 19 8.87 -5.06 8.60
CA GLU A 19 8.81 -3.63 8.92
C GLU A 19 7.51 -3.23 9.59
N LEU A 20 6.39 -3.82 9.14
CA LEU A 20 5.09 -3.58 9.73
C LEU A 20 4.91 -4.27 11.08
N GLY A 21 5.77 -5.21 11.49
CA GLY A 21 5.56 -6.02 12.69
C GLY A 21 4.29 -6.88 12.61
N LEU A 22 3.90 -7.23 11.38
CA LEU A 22 2.70 -8.00 11.03
C LEU A 22 3.09 -9.26 10.25
N VAL A 23 4.28 -9.80 10.56
CA VAL A 23 4.91 -10.93 9.85
C VAL A 23 3.92 -12.06 9.64
N GLU A 24 3.38 -12.60 10.74
CA GLU A 24 2.49 -13.78 10.68
C GLU A 24 1.17 -13.51 9.95
N GLU A 25 0.57 -12.32 10.12
CA GLU A 25 -0.69 -11.96 9.48
C GLU A 25 -0.51 -11.78 7.96
N ILE A 26 0.52 -11.04 7.56
CA ILE A 26 0.81 -10.77 6.15
C ILE A 26 1.33 -12.05 5.48
N GLU A 27 2.19 -12.83 6.12
CA GLU A 27 2.64 -14.13 5.59
C GLU A 27 1.46 -15.09 5.41
N ARG A 28 0.53 -15.15 6.38
CA ARG A 28 -0.70 -15.94 6.25
C ARG A 28 -1.57 -15.45 5.09
N TYR A 29 -1.69 -14.14 4.92
CA TYR A 29 -2.41 -13.55 3.80
C TYR A 29 -1.77 -13.93 2.46
N LEU A 30 -0.46 -13.74 2.33
CA LEU A 30 0.30 -14.04 1.12
C LEU A 30 0.28 -15.53 0.77
N ALA A 31 0.36 -16.41 1.77
CA ALA A 31 0.27 -17.85 1.57
C ALA A 31 -1.12 -18.29 1.08
N GLY A 32 -2.16 -17.49 1.34
CA GLY A 32 -3.53 -17.72 0.88
C GLY A 32 -3.85 -17.10 -0.49
N LEU A 33 -2.94 -16.32 -1.07
CA LEU A 33 -3.14 -15.77 -2.42
C LEU A 33 -2.98 -16.88 -3.46
N PRO A 34 -3.79 -16.89 -4.54
CA PRO A 34 -3.50 -17.74 -5.69
C PRO A 34 -2.07 -17.44 -6.17
N GLY A 35 -1.29 -18.50 -6.42
CA GLY A 35 0.08 -18.35 -6.91
C GLY A 35 0.13 -17.45 -8.14
N PRO A 36 1.26 -16.74 -8.38
CA PRO A 36 1.39 -15.92 -9.57
C PRO A 36 1.05 -16.77 -10.79
N ALA A 37 0.18 -16.26 -11.66
CA ALA A 37 -0.13 -16.94 -12.91
C ALA A 37 1.20 -17.29 -13.58
N ALA A 38 1.41 -18.57 -13.85
CA ALA A 38 2.63 -19.04 -14.48
C ALA A 38 2.89 -18.18 -15.73
N PRO A 39 4.11 -17.65 -15.93
CA PRO A 39 4.41 -16.93 -17.16
C PRO A 39 4.10 -17.87 -18.32
N LEU A 40 3.25 -17.41 -19.24
CA LEU A 40 3.01 -18.11 -20.50
C LEU A 40 4.37 -18.42 -21.14
N PRO A 41 4.57 -19.63 -21.71
CA PRO A 41 5.80 -19.96 -22.40
C PRO A 41 5.93 -19.09 -23.66
N GLY A 42 6.59 -17.95 -23.53
CA GLY A 42 7.07 -17.16 -24.65
C GLY A 42 8.25 -17.86 -25.32
N PRO A 43 8.41 -17.76 -26.65
CA PRO A 43 9.44 -18.49 -27.37
C PRO A 43 10.84 -18.08 -26.92
N SER A 44 11.66 -19.10 -26.64
CA SER A 44 13.06 -19.03 -26.24
C SER A 44 13.89 -18.25 -27.27
N GLY A 45 14.21 -16.99 -26.97
CA GLY A 45 15.21 -16.17 -27.68
C GLY A 45 16.47 -15.97 -26.82
N PRO A 46 17.66 -15.86 -27.42
CA PRO A 46 18.92 -15.92 -26.67
C PRO A 46 19.11 -14.67 -25.80
N SER A 47 19.67 -14.91 -24.62
CA SER A 47 20.06 -13.97 -23.59
C SER A 47 20.67 -12.67 -24.15
N GLY A 48 19.88 -11.59 -24.14
CA GLY A 48 20.36 -10.21 -24.30
C GLY A 48 20.96 -9.69 -22.99
N PRO A 49 21.86 -8.68 -23.04
CA PRO A 49 22.56 -8.19 -21.86
C PRO A 49 21.58 -7.61 -20.85
N ALA A 50 21.80 -7.93 -19.57
CA ALA A 50 21.04 -7.42 -18.43
C ALA A 50 20.90 -5.89 -18.56
N ALA A 51 19.68 -5.43 -18.82
CA ALA A 51 19.37 -4.01 -18.92
C ALA A 51 19.74 -3.32 -17.59
N PRO A 52 20.37 -2.14 -17.63
CA PRO A 52 20.72 -1.41 -16.41
C PRO A 52 19.45 -1.07 -15.64
N ALA A 53 19.41 -1.45 -14.36
CA ALA A 53 18.29 -1.16 -13.46
C ALA A 53 17.98 0.35 -13.47
N PRO A 54 16.79 0.80 -13.91
CA PRO A 54 16.64 2.20 -14.29
C PRO A 54 16.30 3.17 -13.14
N TYR A 55 16.19 2.76 -11.86
CA TYR A 55 15.76 3.70 -10.82
C TYR A 55 16.49 3.55 -9.48
N PRO A 56 17.05 4.64 -8.92
CA PRO A 56 17.60 4.66 -7.57
C PRO A 56 16.49 4.61 -6.52
N PRO A 57 16.76 4.08 -5.31
CA PRO A 57 15.80 4.06 -4.22
C PRO A 57 15.42 5.48 -3.76
N GLY A 58 14.12 5.79 -3.85
CA GLY A 58 13.49 6.98 -3.25
C GLY A 58 13.18 8.15 -4.19
N VAL A 59 12.62 7.88 -5.36
CA VAL A 59 12.06 8.90 -6.28
C VAL A 59 10.56 9.17 -6.03
N HIS A 60 9.92 8.45 -5.10
CA HIS A 60 8.48 8.51 -4.93
C HIS A 60 8.10 9.36 -3.72
N GLY A 61 7.62 10.57 -3.97
CA GLY A 61 7.16 11.52 -2.94
C GLY A 61 7.37 13.00 -3.30
N SER A 62 8.16 13.30 -4.32
CA SER A 62 8.55 14.69 -4.68
C SER A 62 7.58 15.40 -5.64
N VAL A 63 6.64 14.68 -6.26
CA VAL A 63 5.67 15.25 -7.22
C VAL A 63 4.25 15.16 -6.65
N ARG A 64 3.51 16.28 -6.72
CA ARG A 64 2.08 16.28 -6.35
C ARG A 64 1.30 15.43 -7.35
N GLN A 65 0.49 14.54 -6.81
CA GLN A 65 -0.44 13.68 -7.53
C GLN A 65 -1.86 13.98 -7.03
N PRO A 66 -2.91 13.74 -7.82
CA PRO A 66 -4.29 13.97 -7.37
C PRO A 66 -4.60 13.31 -6.02
N TRP A 67 -4.13 12.08 -5.82
CA TRP A 67 -4.38 11.31 -4.61
C TRP A 67 -3.69 11.88 -3.35
N ASN A 68 -2.54 12.56 -3.49
CA ASN A 68 -1.79 13.15 -2.38
C ASN A 68 -2.06 14.65 -2.16
N HIS A 69 -3.01 15.22 -2.91
CA HIS A 69 -3.35 16.63 -2.81
C HIS A 69 -3.77 17.05 -1.39
N GLY A 70 -3.17 18.13 -0.89
CA GLY A 70 -3.43 18.66 0.46
C GLY A 70 -2.56 18.05 1.57
N HIS A 71 -1.68 17.10 1.25
CA HIS A 71 -0.67 16.58 2.18
C HIS A 71 0.72 17.17 1.90
N PRO A 72 1.56 17.36 2.93
CA PRO A 72 2.94 17.80 2.74
C PRO A 72 3.71 16.72 1.97
N LEU A 73 4.43 17.13 0.92
CA LEU A 73 5.27 16.22 0.16
C LEU A 73 6.46 15.75 1.01
N PRO A 74 6.78 14.45 1.01
CA PRO A 74 8.04 13.95 1.55
C PRO A 74 9.22 14.61 0.82
N ARG A 75 10.10 15.25 1.57
CA ARG A 75 11.25 16.01 1.03
C ARG A 75 12.55 15.44 1.56
N ARG A 76 13.57 15.45 0.69
CA ARG A 76 14.98 15.27 1.07
C ARG A 76 15.57 16.65 1.37
N SER A 77 16.27 16.79 2.49
CA SER A 77 17.13 17.95 2.70
C SER A 77 18.40 17.84 1.83
N LEU A 78 19.15 18.94 1.68
CA LEU A 78 20.45 18.91 1.01
C LEU A 78 21.42 17.93 1.71
N LEU A 79 21.37 17.85 3.05
CA LEU A 79 22.16 16.89 3.81
C LEU A 79 21.76 15.46 3.48
N ASP A 80 20.46 15.17 3.33
CA ASP A 80 19.99 13.83 2.96
C ASP A 80 20.46 13.44 1.55
N LEU A 81 20.49 14.39 0.61
CA LEU A 81 21.03 14.16 -0.73
C LEU A 81 22.53 13.87 -0.69
N LEU A 82 23.30 14.68 0.03
CA LEU A 82 24.76 14.50 0.19
C LEU A 82 25.10 13.18 0.91
N ALA A 83 24.32 12.82 1.93
CA ALA A 83 24.49 11.58 2.69
C ALA A 83 23.81 10.36 2.05
N ARG A 84 23.23 10.49 0.85
CA ARG A 84 22.45 9.46 0.15
C ARG A 84 21.37 8.80 1.02
N ARG A 85 20.75 9.59 1.91
CA ARG A 85 19.69 9.14 2.81
C ARG A 85 18.32 9.22 2.10
N PRO A 86 17.37 8.33 2.45
CA PRO A 86 16.01 8.43 1.96
C PRO A 86 15.34 9.73 2.44
N ALA A 87 14.25 10.13 1.77
CA ALA A 87 13.45 11.26 2.23
C ALA A 87 12.90 10.97 3.63
N ARG A 88 12.80 11.99 4.48
CA ARG A 88 12.10 11.82 5.75
C ARG A 88 10.62 11.58 5.48
N PRO A 89 9.98 10.63 6.17
CA PRO A 89 8.55 10.44 6.03
C PRO A 89 7.79 11.73 6.34
N ALA A 90 6.81 12.06 5.51
CA ALA A 90 5.84 13.09 5.84
C ALA A 90 5.00 12.61 7.01
N GLU A 91 4.97 13.41 8.08
CA GLU A 91 4.10 13.14 9.21
C GLU A 91 2.64 13.22 8.75
N VAL A 92 1.93 12.11 8.92
CA VAL A 92 0.49 12.02 8.71
C VAL A 92 -0.13 11.32 9.90
N THR A 93 -1.29 11.82 10.31
CA THR A 93 -2.16 11.14 11.27
C THR A 93 -2.64 9.81 10.68
N VAL A 94 -3.09 8.89 11.53
CA VAL A 94 -3.77 7.65 11.15
C VAL A 94 -5.00 7.97 10.30
N ALA A 95 -5.81 8.96 10.69
CA ALA A 95 -6.89 9.46 9.85
C ALA A 95 -6.39 9.98 8.48
N GLY A 96 -5.27 10.70 8.46
CA GLY A 96 -4.63 11.16 7.23
C GLY A 96 -4.17 10.01 6.33
N HIS A 97 -3.55 8.99 6.90
CA HIS A 97 -3.08 7.81 6.19
C HIS A 97 -4.25 7.00 5.61
N LEU A 98 -5.36 6.83 6.34
CA LEU A 98 -6.57 6.17 5.84
C LEU A 98 -7.22 6.95 4.69
N ARG A 99 -7.21 8.29 4.75
CA ARG A 99 -7.67 9.15 3.65
C ARG A 99 -6.80 8.99 2.41
N LEU A 100 -5.47 9.03 2.58
CA LEU A 100 -4.52 8.82 1.48
C LEU A 100 -4.67 7.42 0.88
N THR A 101 -4.86 6.39 1.70
CA THR A 101 -5.10 5.00 1.25
C THR A 101 -6.36 4.94 0.37
N SER A 102 -7.45 5.55 0.81
CA SER A 102 -8.71 5.61 0.04
C SER A 102 -8.50 6.34 -1.29
N ARG A 103 -7.80 7.47 -1.30
CA ARG A 103 -7.51 8.21 -2.55
C ARG A 103 -6.59 7.44 -3.49
N TYR A 104 -5.56 6.78 -2.96
CA TYR A 104 -4.65 5.95 -3.75
C TYR A 104 -5.42 4.79 -4.41
N LEU A 105 -6.30 4.11 -3.67
CA LEU A 105 -7.18 3.07 -4.22
C LEU A 105 -8.08 3.57 -5.36
N ALA A 106 -8.61 4.79 -5.24
CA ALA A 106 -9.45 5.37 -6.28
C ALA A 106 -8.66 5.64 -7.57
N GLU A 107 -7.40 6.04 -7.44
CA GLU A 107 -6.52 6.41 -8.56
C GLU A 107 -5.87 5.19 -9.22
N ALA A 108 -5.31 4.27 -8.43
CA ALA A 108 -4.65 3.04 -8.91
C ALA A 108 -5.66 1.96 -9.35
N GLY A 109 -6.89 2.05 -8.85
CA GLY A 109 -7.90 1.00 -8.99
C GLY A 109 -7.77 -0.09 -7.93
N TRP A 110 -8.84 -0.86 -7.79
CA TRP A 110 -8.99 -1.88 -6.75
C TRP A 110 -8.95 -3.30 -7.33
N THR A 111 -8.30 -4.21 -6.61
CA THR A 111 -8.28 -5.64 -6.91
C THR A 111 -8.49 -6.50 -5.66
N GLN A 112 -8.75 -7.78 -5.89
CA GLN A 112 -8.89 -8.83 -4.88
C GLN A 112 -7.90 -9.96 -5.15
N GLY A 113 -7.47 -10.65 -4.11
CA GLY A 113 -6.66 -11.86 -4.22
C GLY A 113 -5.25 -11.59 -4.77
N ALA A 114 -4.80 -10.34 -4.73
CA ALA A 114 -3.47 -9.94 -5.12
C ALA A 114 -3.12 -8.61 -4.43
N LEU A 115 -1.87 -8.43 -4.00
CA LEU A 115 -1.39 -7.14 -3.51
C LEU A 115 -1.49 -6.06 -4.59
N TRP A 116 -1.13 -6.43 -5.82
CA TRP A 116 -1.32 -5.68 -7.05
C TRP A 116 -1.53 -6.65 -8.22
N ASP A 117 -2.18 -6.20 -9.29
CA ASP A 117 -2.31 -6.98 -10.53
C ASP A 117 -1.46 -6.41 -11.68
N ASP A 118 -1.49 -7.07 -12.84
CA ASP A 118 -0.73 -6.66 -14.04
C ASP A 118 -1.12 -5.27 -14.58
N ARG A 119 -2.26 -4.72 -14.12
CA ARG A 119 -2.73 -3.37 -14.47
C ARG A 119 -2.35 -2.32 -13.41
N GLY A 120 -1.66 -2.73 -12.34
CA GLY A 120 -1.27 -1.86 -11.23
C GLY A 120 -2.41 -1.56 -10.24
N ARG A 121 -3.55 -2.25 -10.34
CA ARG A 121 -4.64 -2.13 -9.34
C ARG A 121 -4.19 -2.80 -8.06
N VAL A 122 -4.57 -2.24 -6.90
CA VAL A 122 -4.08 -2.71 -5.59
C VAL A 122 -5.22 -3.19 -4.68
N CYS A 123 -4.91 -4.13 -3.80
CA CYS A 123 -5.81 -4.45 -2.69
C CYS A 123 -5.64 -3.44 -1.54
N LEU A 124 -6.39 -3.62 -0.45
CA LEU A 124 -6.31 -2.75 0.73
C LEU A 124 -4.89 -2.70 1.34
N LEU A 125 -4.25 -3.84 1.56
CA LEU A 125 -2.85 -3.89 2.03
C LEU A 125 -1.90 -3.24 1.03
N GLY A 126 -2.02 -3.58 -0.26
CA GLY A 126 -1.21 -2.98 -1.32
C GLY A 126 -1.28 -1.45 -1.34
N ALA A 127 -2.47 -0.89 -1.13
CA ALA A 127 -2.66 0.55 -1.06
C ALA A 127 -2.02 1.21 0.18
N GLN A 128 -2.16 0.61 1.37
CA GLN A 128 -1.53 1.11 2.60
C GLN A 128 0.00 1.10 2.47
N THR A 129 0.53 0.02 1.89
CA THR A 129 1.95 -0.13 1.59
C THR A 129 2.43 0.89 0.57
N ALA A 130 1.66 1.13 -0.50
CA ALA A 130 2.02 2.13 -1.50
C ALA A 130 2.09 3.53 -0.88
N VAL A 131 1.11 3.91 -0.04
CA VAL A 131 1.12 5.20 0.68
C VAL A 131 2.36 5.32 1.57
N LEU A 132 2.75 4.25 2.28
CA LEU A 132 3.98 4.21 3.08
C LEU A 132 5.24 4.34 2.21
N ALA A 133 5.32 3.59 1.09
CA ALA A 133 6.44 3.61 0.16
C ALA A 133 6.60 4.98 -0.53
N HIS A 134 5.49 5.71 -0.71
CA HIS A 134 5.49 7.10 -1.14
C HIS A 134 5.91 8.09 -0.06
N GLY A 135 6.26 7.62 1.14
CA GLY A 135 6.78 8.42 2.25
C GLY A 135 5.71 9.02 3.16
N TYR A 136 4.46 8.58 3.11
CA TYR A 136 3.39 9.14 3.96
C TYR A 136 3.11 8.27 5.19
N GLY A 137 3.66 8.72 6.32
CA GLY A 137 3.58 8.03 7.60
C GLY A 137 4.70 7.02 7.81
N THR A 138 4.56 6.22 8.85
CA THR A 138 5.55 5.21 9.25
C THR A 138 4.90 3.85 9.39
N ALA A 139 5.69 2.80 9.59
CA ALA A 139 5.15 1.47 9.93
C ALA A 139 4.21 1.51 11.15
N TYR A 140 4.48 2.39 12.13
CA TYR A 140 3.57 2.64 13.25
C TYR A 140 2.22 3.20 12.78
N THR A 141 2.23 4.20 11.90
CA THR A 141 1.01 4.77 11.32
C THR A 141 0.20 3.71 10.59
N VAL A 142 0.84 2.85 9.81
CA VAL A 142 0.17 1.75 9.08
C VAL A 142 -0.46 0.74 10.05
N ARG A 143 0.29 0.27 11.07
CA ARG A 143 -0.26 -0.63 12.09
C ARG A 143 -1.48 -0.05 12.77
N ARG A 144 -1.42 1.22 13.17
CA ARG A 144 -2.55 1.90 13.83
C ARG A 144 -3.74 2.06 12.88
N ALA A 145 -3.50 2.38 11.60
CA ALA A 145 -4.54 2.44 10.58
C ALA A 145 -5.23 1.10 10.38
N ARG A 146 -4.46 0.01 10.27
CA ARG A 146 -4.98 -1.36 10.18
C ARG A 146 -5.79 -1.76 11.41
N ALA A 147 -5.32 -1.40 12.61
CA ALA A 147 -6.10 -1.60 13.84
C ALA A 147 -7.45 -0.88 13.77
N GLN A 148 -7.49 0.39 13.33
CA GLN A 148 -8.78 1.10 13.19
C GLN A 148 -9.72 0.45 12.17
N VAL A 149 -9.18 -0.11 11.09
CA VAL A 149 -9.99 -0.89 10.13
C VAL A 149 -10.54 -2.14 10.79
N MET A 150 -9.72 -2.89 11.53
CA MET A 150 -10.17 -4.08 12.27
C MET A 150 -11.23 -3.76 13.32
N GLU A 151 -11.10 -2.66 14.05
CA GLU A 151 -12.12 -2.21 15.02
C GLU A 151 -13.48 -1.98 14.34
N VAL A 152 -13.49 -1.34 13.17
CA VAL A 152 -14.74 -1.14 12.40
C VAL A 152 -15.31 -2.47 11.91
N LEU A 153 -14.45 -3.41 11.51
CA LEU A 153 -14.88 -4.74 11.07
C LEU A 153 -15.46 -5.55 12.24
N HIS A 154 -14.83 -5.52 13.41
CA HIS A 154 -15.35 -6.15 14.63
C HIS A 154 -16.70 -5.59 15.04
N ALA A 155 -16.90 -4.28 14.94
CA ALA A 155 -18.17 -3.63 15.25
C ALA A 155 -19.34 -4.09 14.35
N THR A 156 -19.08 -4.78 13.23
CA THR A 156 -20.13 -5.36 12.37
C THR A 156 -20.71 -6.69 12.89
N GLY A 157 -20.14 -7.26 13.97
CA GLY A 157 -20.57 -8.54 14.53
C GLY A 157 -20.24 -9.76 13.67
N ARG A 158 -19.47 -9.59 12.59
CA ARG A 158 -19.04 -10.67 11.69
C ARG A 158 -17.52 -10.81 11.77
N PRO A 159 -16.99 -11.81 12.49
CA PRO A 159 -15.56 -11.95 12.66
C PRO A 159 -14.86 -12.16 11.31
N VAL A 160 -13.73 -11.48 11.14
CA VAL A 160 -12.85 -11.60 9.98
C VAL A 160 -11.42 -11.75 10.49
N PRO A 161 -10.58 -12.60 9.88
CA PRO A 161 -9.20 -12.78 10.35
C PRO A 161 -8.31 -11.54 10.15
N SER A 162 -8.53 -10.79 9.07
CA SER A 162 -7.78 -9.58 8.75
C SER A 162 -8.58 -8.66 7.81
N PRO A 163 -8.16 -7.39 7.63
CA PRO A 163 -8.76 -6.50 6.64
C PRO A 163 -8.64 -7.03 5.22
N ASP A 164 -7.57 -7.77 4.93
CA ASP A 164 -7.24 -8.24 3.59
C ASP A 164 -8.08 -9.46 3.22
N VAL A 165 -8.32 -10.37 4.18
CA VAL A 165 -9.30 -11.46 4.00
C VAL A 165 -10.70 -10.88 3.79
N TRP A 166 -11.06 -9.79 4.47
CA TRP A 166 -12.34 -9.12 4.24
C TRP A 166 -12.43 -8.45 2.86
N ASN A 167 -11.32 -7.86 2.39
CA ASN A 167 -11.18 -7.27 1.05
C ASN A 167 -11.37 -8.32 -0.04
N ASP A 168 -10.82 -9.51 0.16
CA ASP A 168 -10.76 -10.56 -0.86
C ASP A 168 -11.99 -11.48 -0.88
N ARG A 169 -13.01 -11.19 -0.06
CA ARG A 169 -14.26 -11.96 -0.08
C ARG A 169 -14.96 -11.88 -1.45
N PRO A 170 -15.44 -13.00 -2.00
CA PRO A 170 -16.25 -12.99 -3.22
C PRO A 170 -17.45 -12.04 -3.10
N GLY A 171 -17.71 -11.28 -4.15
CA GLY A 171 -18.80 -10.30 -4.20
C GLY A 171 -18.53 -8.98 -3.47
N ARG A 172 -17.35 -8.79 -2.86
CA ARG A 172 -16.92 -7.49 -2.35
C ARG A 172 -16.83 -6.49 -3.51
N ARG A 173 -17.13 -5.23 -3.23
CA ARG A 173 -16.98 -4.12 -4.17
C ARG A 173 -16.03 -3.05 -3.63
N GLN A 174 -15.34 -2.38 -4.54
CA GLN A 174 -14.46 -1.25 -4.23
C GLN A 174 -15.16 -0.18 -3.36
N ALA A 175 -16.41 0.16 -3.66
CA ALA A 175 -17.19 1.13 -2.88
C ALA A 175 -17.31 0.75 -1.39
N GLU A 176 -17.40 -0.54 -1.08
CA GLU A 176 -17.45 -1.02 0.31
C GLU A 176 -16.10 -0.85 1.02
N VAL A 177 -14.99 -1.00 0.29
CA VAL A 177 -13.63 -0.75 0.82
C VAL A 177 -13.45 0.72 1.14
N HIS A 178 -13.89 1.63 0.26
CA HIS A 178 -13.88 3.06 0.56
C HIS A 178 -14.77 3.41 1.77
N ALA A 179 -15.96 2.80 1.87
CA ALA A 179 -16.85 3.02 3.02
C ALA A 179 -16.26 2.47 4.34
N LEU A 180 -15.52 1.37 4.29
CA LEU A 180 -14.77 0.84 5.43
C LEU A 180 -13.66 1.81 5.85
N LEU A 181 -12.84 2.26 4.90
CA LEU A 181 -11.77 3.23 5.14
C LEU A 181 -12.29 4.55 5.70
N GLU A 182 -13.41 5.04 5.20
CA GLU A 182 -14.03 6.27 5.67
C GLU A 182 -14.54 6.16 7.12
N ARG A 183 -15.15 5.03 7.48
CA ARG A 183 -15.56 4.78 8.87
C ARG A 183 -14.36 4.66 9.80
N ALA A 184 -13.32 3.92 9.40
CA ALA A 184 -12.08 3.81 10.17
C ALA A 184 -11.41 5.19 10.33
N ARG A 185 -11.43 6.00 9.27
CA ARG A 185 -10.93 7.38 9.27
C ARG A 185 -11.69 8.27 10.24
N ALA A 186 -13.03 8.21 10.22
CA ALA A 186 -13.87 8.97 11.12
C ALA A 186 -13.61 8.60 12.59
N ARG A 187 -13.44 7.30 12.88
CA ARG A 187 -13.05 6.81 14.20
C ARG A 187 -11.67 7.32 14.63
N ALA A 188 -10.65 7.19 13.77
CA ALA A 188 -9.31 7.69 14.04
C ALA A 188 -9.32 9.20 14.34
N HIS A 189 -10.06 9.96 13.53
CA HIS A 189 -10.24 11.40 13.73
C HIS A 189 -10.89 11.73 15.08
N ALA A 190 -11.95 11.01 15.47
CA ALA A 190 -12.61 11.21 16.75
C ALA A 190 -11.70 10.89 17.96
N LEU A 191 -10.71 10.01 17.75
CA LEU A 191 -9.69 9.67 18.74
C LEU A 191 -8.47 10.62 18.71
N GLY A 192 -8.43 11.58 17.78
CA GLY A 192 -7.30 12.49 17.62
C GLY A 192 -6.03 11.80 17.10
N ILE A 193 -6.14 10.67 16.39
CA ILE A 193 -5.00 9.89 15.87
C ILE A 193 -4.91 9.85 14.36
#